data_AF-A0A1N6I4I3-F1
#
_entry.id   AF-A0A1N6I4I3-F1
#
_cell.length_a   1.000
_cell.length_b   1.000
_cell.length_c   1.000
_cell.angle_alpha   90.00
_cell.angle_beta   90.00
_cell.angle_gamma   90.00
#
_symmetry.space_group_name_H-M   'P 1'
#
loop_
_entity.id
_entity.type
_entity.pdbx_description
1 polymer ?
#
loop_
_entity_poly.entity_id
_entity_poly.type
_entity_poly.pdbx_seq_one_letter_code
_entity_poly.pdbx_strand_id
1 'polypeptide(L)'
;MTSHSPDVEKDTKQPADGPPIDVSRPIGDALPTPVEPGLDQPLPEKPADEPEEKEKNKGNASAGSLGDTDTPPGVPEPGPSDFA
;
A
#
# COMPACT_ATOMS: atom_id res chain seq x y z
N MET A 1 33.03 -7.86 -56.96
CA MET A 1 31.88 -7.05 -56.53
C MET A 1 31.46 -7.53 -55.16
N THR A 2 31.58 -6.67 -54.17
CA THR A 2 31.19 -6.87 -52.76
C THR A 2 29.68 -6.66 -52.57
N SER A 3 29.17 -7.18 -51.45
CA SER A 3 27.98 -6.76 -50.65
C SER A 3 26.74 -7.67 -50.60
N HIS A 4 26.10 -7.65 -49.41
CA HIS A 4 24.90 -8.32 -48.83
C HIS A 4 25.24 -9.51 -47.89
N SER A 5 25.56 -9.31 -46.59
CA SER A 5 24.76 -8.85 -45.41
C SER A 5 23.84 -9.94 -44.82
N PRO A 6 23.41 -9.85 -43.54
CA PRO A 6 24.05 -10.42 -42.35
C PRO A 6 23.32 -11.64 -41.77
N ASP A 7 24.08 -12.39 -41.00
CA ASP A 7 23.66 -13.32 -39.94
C ASP A 7 22.52 -12.74 -39.07
N VAL A 8 21.35 -13.37 -39.11
CA VAL A 8 20.32 -13.22 -38.07
C VAL A 8 19.70 -14.60 -37.87
N GLU A 9 20.20 -15.28 -36.85
CA GLU A 9 19.61 -16.47 -36.27
C GLU A 9 18.11 -16.24 -36.03
N LYS A 10 17.27 -17.14 -36.55
CA LYS A 10 15.81 -17.12 -36.31
C LYS A 10 15.56 -17.40 -34.83
N ASP A 11 15.43 -16.33 -34.04
CA ASP A 11 14.86 -16.36 -32.70
C ASP A 11 13.45 -16.97 -32.76
N THR A 12 13.26 -18.09 -32.06
CA THR A 12 12.09 -18.97 -32.05
C THR A 12 10.94 -18.44 -31.19
N LYS A 13 10.58 -17.16 -31.34
CA LYS A 13 9.41 -16.58 -30.64
C LYS A 13 8.48 -15.88 -31.61
N GLN A 14 7.58 -16.66 -32.21
CA GLN A 14 6.38 -16.12 -32.84
C GLN A 14 5.71 -15.13 -31.88
N PRO A 15 5.39 -13.89 -32.29
CA PRO A 15 4.46 -13.10 -31.52
C PRO A 15 3.10 -13.81 -31.60
N ALA A 16 2.55 -14.18 -30.44
CA ALA A 16 1.20 -14.69 -30.35
C ALA A 16 0.25 -13.65 -30.95
N ASP A 17 -0.48 -14.02 -32.00
CA ASP A 17 -1.44 -13.19 -32.73
C ASP A 17 -2.74 -13.03 -31.92
N GLY A 18 -2.62 -12.50 -30.71
CA GLY A 18 -3.70 -12.32 -29.75
C GLY A 18 -3.60 -10.95 -29.06
N PRO A 19 -4.71 -10.41 -28.54
CA PRO A 19 -4.67 -9.17 -27.78
C PRO A 19 -3.65 -9.32 -26.64
N PRO A 20 -2.85 -8.28 -26.35
CA PRO A 20 -1.86 -8.36 -25.29
C PRO A 20 -2.57 -8.79 -24.00
N ILE A 21 -2.16 -9.92 -23.43
CA ILE A 21 -2.50 -10.29 -22.06
C ILE A 21 -1.69 -9.40 -21.11
N ASP A 22 -1.82 -8.08 -21.25
CA ASP A 22 -1.38 -7.14 -20.23
C ASP A 22 -2.38 -7.32 -19.08
N VAL A 23 -2.13 -8.37 -18.30
CA VAL A 23 -2.78 -8.66 -17.03
C VAL A 23 -2.87 -7.33 -16.29
N SER A 24 -4.09 -6.95 -15.91
CA SER A 24 -4.43 -5.65 -15.33
C SER A 24 -3.50 -5.26 -14.19
N ARG A 25 -2.34 -4.70 -14.53
CA ARG A 25 -1.48 -4.05 -13.54
C ARG A 25 -2.26 -2.82 -13.09
N PRO A 26 -2.42 -2.62 -11.77
CA PRO A 26 -3.02 -1.41 -11.27
C PRO A 26 -2.36 -0.20 -11.93
N ILE A 27 -3.19 0.70 -12.47
CA ILE A 27 -2.73 2.01 -12.90
C ILE A 27 -2.20 2.71 -11.65
N GLY A 28 -0.88 2.68 -11.44
CA GLY A 28 -0.27 3.21 -10.21
C GLY A 28 1.04 2.53 -9.81
N ASP A 29 1.25 1.27 -10.18
CA ASP A 29 2.44 0.51 -9.76
C ASP A 29 3.71 0.92 -10.50
N ALA A 30 3.54 1.57 -11.65
CA ALA A 30 4.63 2.09 -12.49
C ALA A 30 4.97 3.55 -12.20
N LEU A 31 4.25 4.21 -11.28
CA LEU A 31 4.54 5.58 -10.88
C LEU A 31 5.11 5.58 -9.46
N PRO A 32 6.16 6.38 -9.19
CA PRO A 32 6.61 6.59 -7.83
C PRO A 32 5.43 7.04 -6.97
N THR A 33 5.26 6.42 -5.80
CA THR A 33 4.29 6.90 -4.81
C THR A 33 4.57 8.37 -4.53
N PRO A 34 3.56 9.25 -4.57
CA PRO A 34 3.74 10.66 -4.20
C PRO A 34 4.39 10.76 -2.82
N VAL A 35 5.38 11.65 -2.70
CA VAL A 35 5.99 11.93 -1.39
C VAL A 35 5.00 12.72 -0.56
N GLU A 36 4.70 12.25 0.64
CA GLU A 36 3.84 13.00 1.55
C GLU A 36 4.56 14.27 2.03
N PRO A 37 3.97 15.47 1.85
CA PRO A 37 4.58 16.70 2.34
C PRO A 37 4.67 16.64 3.88
N GLY A 38 5.88 16.79 4.42
CA GLY A 38 6.12 16.90 5.86
C GLY A 38 6.64 15.64 6.56
N LEU A 39 6.59 14.45 5.94
CA LEU A 39 7.09 13.22 6.56
C LEU A 39 8.62 13.17 6.64
N ASP A 40 9.30 13.66 5.60
CA ASP A 40 10.77 13.78 5.55
C ASP A 40 11.28 15.06 6.23
N GLN A 41 10.41 15.87 6.85
CA GLN A 41 10.86 16.99 7.66
C GLN A 41 11.34 16.48 9.02
N PRO A 42 12.43 17.03 9.57
CA PRO A 42 12.85 16.68 10.92
C PRO A 42 11.70 16.95 11.89
N LEU A 43 11.56 16.09 12.89
CA LEU A 43 10.66 16.36 14.00
C LEU A 43 11.02 17.72 14.63
N PRO A 44 10.04 18.54 15.00
CA PRO A 44 10.29 19.73 15.79
C PRO A 44 11.10 19.40 17.05
N GLU A 45 11.95 20.33 17.48
CA GLU A 45 12.66 20.18 18.75
C GLU A 45 11.67 20.04 19.90
N LYS A 46 11.92 19.07 20.79
CA LYS A 46 11.14 18.93 22.02
C LYS A 46 11.31 20.22 22.86
N PRO A 47 10.24 20.81 23.40
CA PRO A 47 10.36 21.97 24.30
C PRO A 47 11.26 21.62 25.48
N ALA A 48 12.23 22.50 25.78
CA ALA A 48 13.24 22.29 26.81
C ALA A 48 12.68 22.23 28.25
N ASP A 49 11.40 22.60 28.43
CA ASP A 49 10.79 22.80 29.75
C ASP A 49 9.66 21.79 30.08
N GLU A 50 9.48 20.72 29.31
CA GLU A 50 8.49 19.68 29.65
C GLU A 50 9.14 18.52 30.43
N PRO A 51 8.72 18.28 31.69
CA PRO A 51 9.18 17.10 32.42
C PRO A 51 8.74 15.84 31.67
N GLU A 52 9.67 14.90 31.48
CA GLU A 52 9.37 13.57 30.96
C GLU A 52 8.46 12.81 31.95
N GLU A 53 7.16 12.99 31.83
CA GLU A 53 6.19 12.12 32.48
C GLU A 53 6.20 10.76 31.79
N LYS A 54 7.15 9.93 32.22
CA LYS A 54 7.03 8.48 32.14
C LYS A 54 5.89 8.06 33.05
N GLU A 55 4.65 8.03 32.56
CA GLU A 55 3.58 7.35 33.28
C GLU A 55 3.04 6.15 32.51
N LYS A 56 3.51 5.00 32.99
CA LYS A 56 2.92 3.68 32.77
C LYS A 56 1.50 3.67 33.35
N ASN A 57 0.49 4.03 32.57
CA ASN A 57 -0.89 3.78 32.99
C ASN A 57 -1.34 2.38 32.54
N LYS A 58 -0.85 1.37 33.27
CA LYS A 58 -1.40 0.02 33.25
C LYS A 58 -2.51 -0.03 34.30
N GLY A 59 -3.76 0.21 33.92
CA GLY A 59 -4.88 -0.06 34.82
C GLY A 59 -6.22 0.57 34.45
N ASN A 60 -7.07 -0.22 33.80
CA ASN A 60 -8.51 -0.28 34.04
C ASN A 60 -9.33 1.03 33.89
N ALA A 61 -9.99 1.18 32.74
CA ALA A 61 -11.38 1.63 32.70
C ALA A 61 -12.07 1.14 31.42
N SER A 62 -12.97 0.17 31.63
CA SER A 62 -14.14 -0.16 30.81
C SER A 62 -13.94 -0.69 29.39
N ALA A 63 -14.41 -1.91 29.19
CA ALA A 63 -14.73 -2.48 27.90
C ALA A 63 -15.84 -1.67 27.19
N GLY A 64 -15.49 -0.53 26.60
CA GLY A 64 -16.13 -0.07 25.37
C GLY A 64 -15.33 -0.68 24.24
N SER A 65 -15.92 -1.60 23.48
CA SER A 65 -15.21 -2.16 22.33
C SER A 65 -14.93 -1.00 21.36
N LEU A 66 -13.75 -0.96 20.75
CA LEU A 66 -13.43 0.01 19.69
C LEU A 66 -14.37 -0.11 18.45
N GLY A 67 -15.40 -0.96 18.50
CA GLY A 67 -16.41 -1.17 17.47
C GLY A 67 -17.82 -0.67 17.84
N ASP A 68 -18.05 -0.14 19.05
CA ASP A 68 -19.36 0.43 19.45
C ASP A 68 -19.60 1.83 18.86
N THR A 69 -19.05 2.11 17.68
CA THR A 69 -19.38 3.32 16.92
C THR A 69 -20.83 3.22 16.46
N ASP A 70 -21.64 4.22 16.82
CA ASP A 70 -23.03 4.41 16.38
C ASP A 70 -23.12 4.21 14.86
N THR A 71 -23.56 3.01 14.48
CA THR A 71 -23.57 2.57 13.10
C THR A 71 -24.75 3.23 12.42
N PRO A 72 -24.57 3.95 11.30
CA PRO A 72 -25.64 4.71 10.68
C PRO A 72 -26.79 3.77 10.27
N PRO A 73 -28.04 4.26 10.27
CA PRO A 73 -29.19 3.44 9.95
C PRO A 73 -29.05 2.79 8.57
N GLY A 74 -29.20 1.46 8.52
CA GLY A 74 -29.13 0.68 7.28
C GLY A 74 -27.81 -0.05 7.05
N VAL A 75 -26.81 0.09 7.92
CA VAL A 75 -25.61 -0.76 7.88
C VAL A 75 -25.88 -2.06 8.67
N PRO A 76 -25.68 -3.24 8.06
CA PRO A 76 -25.87 -4.52 8.74
C PRO A 76 -24.80 -4.78 9.79
N GLU A 77 -25.15 -5.54 10.81
CA GLU A 77 -24.22 -5.95 11.88
C GLU A 77 -23.06 -6.80 11.32
N PRO A 78 -21.86 -6.73 11.92
CA PRO A 78 -20.74 -7.58 11.54
C PRO A 78 -21.10 -9.07 11.61
N GLY A 79 -20.76 -9.82 10.56
CA GLY A 79 -20.96 -11.27 10.52
C GLY A 79 -19.98 -12.04 11.42
N PRO A 80 -20.24 -13.33 11.68
CA PRO A 80 -19.30 -14.19 12.40
C PRO A 80 -17.98 -14.29 11.63
N SER A 81 -16.86 -14.31 12.37
CA SER A 81 -15.53 -14.49 11.80
C SER A 81 -15.37 -15.91 11.24
N ASP A 82 -15.06 -16.01 9.94
CA ASP A 82 -14.87 -17.29 9.21
C ASP A 82 -13.41 -17.82 9.29
N PHE A 83 -12.61 -17.33 10.24
CA PHE A 83 -11.20 -17.72 10.42
C PHE A 83 -11.05 -19.02 11.25
N ALA A 84 -11.82 -20.07 10.92
CA ALA A 84 -11.82 -21.35 11.62
C ALA A 84 -11.35 -22.52 10.75
#